data_AF-A0A4V0YJ38-F1
#
_entry.id   AF-A0A4V0YJ38-F1
#
_cell.length_a   1.000
_cell.length_b   1.000
_cell.length_c   1.000
_cell.angle_alpha   90.00
_cell.angle_beta   90.00
_cell.angle_gamma   90.00
#
_symmetry.space_group_name_H-M   'P 1'
#
loop_
_entity.id
_entity.type
_entity.pdbx_description
1 polymer ?
#
loop_
_entity_poly.entity_id
_entity_poly.type
_entity_poly.pdbx_seq_one_letter_code
_entity_poly.pdbx_strand_id
1 'polypeptide(L)'
;MSRAAVTEDAPEELAGAEVRAYCDLHKRVSSVQSLRGDQKGRVVAKPRRLVLEGVRFEVSAAGLRRCRAEGVRNVHAYARGTVHGSDVEAITMNPAAVRVRYNPHAFSTFVRGDTEEPISGAAYLAIEGKTAWGLGLIAA
;
A
#
# COMPACT_ATOMS: atom_id res chain seq x y z
N MET A 1 25.13 16.15 -4.99
CA MET A 1 24.39 15.10 -4.25
C MET A 1 23.74 14.18 -5.26
N SER A 2 24.25 12.96 -5.41
CA SER A 2 23.79 12.00 -6.43
C SER A 2 22.34 11.60 -6.15
N ARG A 3 21.49 11.65 -7.18
CA ARG A 3 20.12 11.14 -7.13
C ARG A 3 20.24 9.62 -7.15
N ALA A 4 20.13 8.96 -6.00
CA ALA A 4 19.98 7.50 -6.00
C ALA A 4 18.82 7.13 -6.91
N ALA A 5 19.07 6.19 -7.83
CA ALA A 5 18.09 5.75 -8.80
C ALA A 5 16.89 5.12 -8.08
N VAL A 6 15.69 5.39 -8.58
CA VAL A 6 14.50 4.63 -8.18
C VAL A 6 14.66 3.25 -8.79
N THR A 7 14.75 2.19 -7.98
CA THR A 7 14.82 0.83 -8.50
C THR A 7 13.45 0.41 -9.00
N GLU A 8 13.36 -0.02 -10.25
CA GLU A 8 12.05 -0.23 -10.89
C GLU A 8 11.34 -1.52 -10.47
N ASP A 9 12.01 -2.50 -9.85
CA ASP A 9 11.33 -3.78 -9.51
C ASP A 9 12.02 -4.64 -8.43
N ALA A 10 12.84 -4.06 -7.54
CA ALA A 10 13.62 -4.83 -6.56
C ALA A 10 13.16 -4.61 -5.10
N PRO A 11 11.96 -5.07 -4.69
CA PRO A 11 11.52 -4.97 -3.30
C PRO A 11 12.40 -5.81 -2.35
N GLU A 12 13.10 -6.82 -2.87
CA GLU A 12 14.05 -7.65 -2.13
C GLU A 12 15.21 -6.83 -1.55
N GLU A 13 15.70 -5.82 -2.27
CA GLU A 13 16.72 -4.89 -1.79
C GLU A 13 16.23 -3.98 -0.66
N LEU A 14 14.90 -3.88 -0.52
CA LEU A 14 14.25 -3.10 0.52
C LEU A 14 13.75 -3.97 1.68
N ALA A 15 13.97 -5.29 1.67
CA ALA A 15 13.49 -6.19 2.71
C ALA A 15 13.91 -5.70 4.11
N GLY A 16 12.96 -5.67 5.04
CA GLY A 16 13.16 -5.13 6.39
C GLY A 16 13.05 -3.59 6.49
N ALA A 17 12.94 -2.85 5.40
CA ALA A 17 12.79 -1.40 5.44
C ALA A 17 11.35 -0.97 5.80
N GLU A 18 11.23 0.04 6.67
CA GLU A 18 9.94 0.66 7.00
C GLU A 18 9.55 1.67 5.91
N VAL A 19 8.38 1.47 5.31
CA VAL A 19 7.93 2.22 4.14
C VAL A 19 6.46 2.66 4.26
N ARG A 20 6.09 3.63 3.43
CA ARG A 20 4.70 3.83 3.01
C ARG A 20 4.57 3.52 1.52
N ALA A 21 3.54 2.77 1.15
CA ALA A 21 3.23 2.43 -0.24
C ALA A 21 1.87 2.99 -0.64
N TYR A 22 1.75 3.45 -1.88
CA TYR A 22 0.49 3.79 -2.51
C TYR A 22 0.49 3.30 -3.97
N CYS A 23 -0.69 2.98 -4.51
CA CYS A 23 -0.79 2.52 -5.89
C CYS A 23 -0.75 3.72 -6.86
N ASP A 24 0.20 3.70 -7.80
CA ASP A 24 0.13 4.52 -9.01
C ASP A 24 -0.87 3.87 -9.97
N LEU A 25 -2.10 4.41 -10.02
CA LEU A 25 -3.20 3.83 -10.79
C LEU A 25 -2.95 3.82 -12.31
N HIS A 26 -2.11 4.74 -12.82
CA HIS A 26 -1.80 4.81 -14.24
C HIS A 26 -0.81 3.71 -14.62
N LYS A 27 0.25 3.57 -13.81
CA LYS A 27 1.31 2.58 -14.07
C LYS A 27 0.97 1.18 -13.56
N ARG A 28 -0.02 1.06 -12.67
CA ARG A 28 -0.39 -0.21 -12.01
C ARG A 28 0.81 -0.82 -11.28
N VAL A 29 1.48 0.01 -10.49
CA VAL A 29 2.60 -0.38 -9.63
C VAL A 29 2.47 0.33 -8.28
N SER A 30 3.16 -0.18 -7.26
CA SER A 30 3.28 0.53 -5.99
C SER A 30 4.34 1.61 -6.11
N SER A 31 4.09 2.82 -5.62
CA SER A 31 5.15 3.79 -5.31
C SER A 31 5.55 3.61 -3.85
N VAL A 32 6.76 3.08 -3.62
CA VAL A 32 7.28 2.77 -2.29
C VAL A 32 8.14 3.92 -1.80
N GLN A 33 7.75 4.54 -0.69
CA GLN A 33 8.48 5.63 -0.07
C GLN A 33 9.14 5.19 1.23
N SER A 34 10.43 5.49 1.37
CA SER A 34 11.17 5.25 2.62
C SER A 34 10.71 6.18 3.73
N LEU A 35 10.54 5.65 4.94
CA LEU A 35 10.24 6.43 6.15
C LEU A 35 11.46 6.72 7.02
N ARG A 36 12.64 6.16 6.68
CA ARG A 36 13.89 6.27 7.46
C ARG A 36 15.12 6.52 6.58
N GLY A 37 16.23 6.85 7.24
CA GLY A 37 17.53 7.07 6.60
C GLY A 37 17.57 8.29 5.67
N ASP A 38 18.64 8.37 4.88
CA ASP A 38 18.92 9.52 4.00
C ASP A 38 17.87 9.71 2.89
N GLN A 39 17.16 8.64 2.57
CA GLN A 39 16.12 8.61 1.53
C GLN A 39 14.71 8.83 2.09
N LYS A 40 14.59 9.21 3.38
CA LYS A 40 13.30 9.49 4.02
C LYS A 40 12.46 10.46 3.20
N GLY A 41 11.19 10.13 3.01
CA GLY A 41 10.25 10.96 2.26
C GLY A 41 10.34 10.81 0.74
N ARG A 42 11.31 10.04 0.22
CA ARG A 42 11.49 9.83 -1.23
C ARG A 42 10.92 8.48 -1.67
N VAL A 43 10.34 8.46 -2.87
CA VAL A 43 9.98 7.20 -3.53
C VAL A 43 11.28 6.53 -3.97
N VAL A 44 11.54 5.34 -3.46
CA VAL A 44 12.79 4.58 -3.67
C VAL A 44 12.60 3.41 -4.61
N ALA A 45 11.39 2.88 -4.74
CA ALA A 45 11.09 1.80 -5.67
C ALA A 45 9.67 1.89 -6.26
N LYS A 46 9.48 1.23 -7.41
CA LYS A 46 8.18 1.14 -8.11
C LYS A 46 7.72 -0.28 -8.47
N PRO A 47 7.73 -1.23 -7.53
CA PRO A 47 7.53 -2.62 -7.86
C PRO A 47 6.09 -2.92 -8.29
N ARG A 48 5.94 -3.85 -9.24
CA ARG A 48 4.61 -4.40 -9.58
C ARG A 48 4.06 -5.29 -8.46
N ARG A 49 4.93 -6.06 -7.80
CA ARG A 49 4.61 -6.99 -6.71
C ARG A 49 5.28 -6.55 -5.41
N LEU A 50 4.51 -6.46 -4.33
CA LEU A 50 5.01 -6.03 -3.03
C LEU A 50 4.26 -6.75 -1.92
N VAL A 51 4.99 -7.28 -0.96
CA VAL A 51 4.46 -7.80 0.30
C VAL A 51 4.94 -6.90 1.43
N LEU A 52 3.99 -6.39 2.21
CA LEU A 52 4.26 -5.67 3.45
C LEU A 52 3.84 -6.50 4.65
N GLU A 53 4.57 -6.37 5.74
CA GLU A 53 4.31 -6.97 7.04
C GLU A 53 4.01 -5.89 8.08
N GLY A 54 3.13 -6.20 9.06
CA GLY A 54 2.78 -5.30 10.16
C GLY A 54 2.10 -4.02 9.66
N VAL A 55 1.05 -4.18 8.84
CA VAL A 55 0.51 -3.11 8.02
C VAL A 55 -0.50 -2.25 8.77
N ARG A 56 -0.37 -0.93 8.62
CA ARG A 56 -1.38 0.06 9.00
C ARG A 56 -1.85 0.83 7.78
N PHE A 57 -3.16 1.00 7.66
CA PHE A 57 -3.78 1.79 6.62
C PHE A 57 -3.96 3.23 7.06
N GLU A 58 -3.47 4.16 6.25
CA GLU A 58 -3.51 5.60 6.54
C GLU A 58 -4.27 6.32 5.42
N VAL A 59 -5.36 7.02 5.77
CA VAL A 59 -6.12 7.87 4.85
C VAL A 59 -6.11 9.31 5.37
N SER A 60 -5.56 10.24 4.60
CA SER A 60 -5.58 11.66 4.97
C SER A 60 -6.99 12.23 4.80
N ALA A 61 -7.64 12.60 5.90
CA ALA A 61 -8.96 13.24 5.88
C ALA A 61 -8.97 14.53 5.04
N ALA A 62 -7.91 15.35 5.11
CA ALA A 62 -7.78 16.55 4.29
C ALA A 62 -7.63 16.21 2.80
N GLY A 63 -6.83 15.19 2.47
CA GLY A 63 -6.66 14.70 1.11
C GLY A 63 -7.96 14.12 0.53
N LEU A 64 -8.71 13.37 1.35
CA LEU A 64 -10.01 12.82 0.98
C LEU A 64 -11.04 13.92 0.70
N ARG A 65 -11.15 14.93 1.58
CA ARG A 65 -12.03 16.08 1.37
C ARG A 65 -11.72 16.78 0.04
N ARG A 66 -10.43 17.02 -0.24
CA ARG A 66 -9.99 17.60 -1.51
C ARG A 66 -10.37 16.72 -2.70
N CYS A 67 -10.09 15.42 -2.64
CA CYS A 67 -10.44 14.45 -3.68
C CYS A 67 -11.94 14.45 -4.00
N ARG A 68 -12.80 14.51 -2.97
CA ARG A 68 -14.26 14.57 -3.14
C ARG A 68 -14.73 15.91 -3.70
N ALA A 69 -14.15 17.02 -3.23
CA ALA A 69 -14.51 18.36 -3.70
C ALA A 69 -14.13 18.59 -5.17
N GLU A 70 -12.94 18.13 -5.57
CA GLU A 70 -12.42 18.31 -6.93
C GLU A 70 -12.89 17.21 -7.89
N GLY A 71 -13.37 16.08 -7.37
CA GLY A 71 -13.69 14.90 -8.17
C GLY A 71 -12.44 14.19 -8.76
N VAL A 72 -11.24 14.59 -8.34
CA VAL A 72 -9.96 14.10 -8.87
C VAL A 72 -9.28 13.17 -7.86
N ARG A 73 -8.78 12.03 -8.34
CA ARG A 73 -8.06 11.04 -7.51
C ARG A 73 -6.64 11.50 -7.22
N ASN A 74 -6.49 12.30 -6.17
CA ASN A 74 -5.20 12.69 -5.60
C ASN A 74 -4.63 11.56 -4.72
N VAL A 75 -3.31 11.48 -4.54
CA VAL A 75 -2.72 10.50 -3.60
C VAL A 75 -2.97 10.95 -2.16
N HIS A 76 -3.68 10.14 -1.39
CA HIS A 76 -4.00 10.44 0.03
C HIS A 76 -4.23 9.19 0.89
N ALA A 77 -4.05 7.99 0.32
CA ALA A 77 -4.25 6.71 0.99
C ALA A 77 -2.96 5.88 0.85
N TYR A 78 -2.51 5.33 1.97
CA TYR A 78 -1.23 4.63 2.08
C TYR A 78 -1.37 3.34 2.88
N ALA A 79 -0.57 2.34 2.52
CA ALA A 79 -0.26 1.20 3.38
C ALA A 79 1.14 1.41 3.96
N ARG A 80 1.25 1.52 5.29
CA ARG A 80 2.52 1.62 6.00
C ARG A 80 2.87 0.29 6.61
N GLY A 81 4.11 -0.16 6.45
CA GLY A 81 4.58 -1.42 7.02
C GLY A 81 6.06 -1.63 6.73
N THR A 82 6.52 -2.84 7.02
CA THR A 82 7.87 -3.29 6.69
C THR A 82 7.84 -4.08 5.39
N VAL A 83 8.79 -3.84 4.48
CA VAL A 83 8.89 -4.64 3.25
C VAL A 83 9.29 -6.06 3.61
N HIS A 84 8.46 -7.02 3.20
CA HIS A 84 8.70 -8.44 3.41
C HIS A 84 9.27 -9.11 2.16
N GLY A 85 8.85 -8.70 0.96
CA GLY A 85 9.34 -9.23 -0.30
C GLY A 85 8.37 -9.03 -1.47
N SER A 86 8.39 -9.96 -2.43
CA SER A 86 7.62 -9.94 -3.68
C SER A 86 6.73 -11.18 -3.92
N ASP A 87 6.81 -12.20 -3.05
CA ASP A 87 6.00 -13.43 -3.15
C ASP A 87 4.55 -13.17 -2.71
N VAL A 88 3.76 -12.65 -3.65
CA VAL A 88 2.35 -12.32 -3.42
C VAL A 88 1.48 -13.58 -3.33
N GLU A 89 1.92 -14.69 -3.93
CA GLU A 89 1.24 -15.98 -3.93
C GLU A 89 1.17 -16.58 -2.51
N ALA A 90 2.23 -16.41 -1.70
CA ALA A 90 2.24 -16.83 -0.29
C ALA A 90 1.07 -16.26 0.53
N ILE A 91 0.56 -15.08 0.15
CA ILE A 91 -0.61 -14.47 0.78
C ILE A 91 -1.89 -14.78 0.00
N THR A 92 -1.89 -14.59 -1.32
CA THR A 92 -3.12 -14.68 -2.12
C THR A 92 -3.68 -16.10 -2.23
N MET A 93 -2.85 -17.14 -2.11
CA MET A 93 -3.31 -18.53 -2.09
C MET A 93 -3.79 -19.00 -0.71
N ASN A 94 -3.61 -18.18 0.34
CA ASN A 94 -4.11 -18.50 1.67
C ASN A 94 -5.66 -18.38 1.71
N PRO A 95 -6.41 -19.41 2.13
CA PRO A 95 -7.88 -19.35 2.19
C PRO A 95 -8.43 -18.26 3.11
N ALA A 96 -7.65 -17.80 4.09
CA ALA A 96 -8.02 -16.72 4.99
C ALA A 96 -7.66 -15.32 4.45
N ALA A 97 -7.02 -15.23 3.28
CA ALA A 97 -6.71 -13.94 2.68
C ALA A 97 -7.97 -13.29 2.11
N VAL A 98 -8.10 -12.00 2.39
CA VAL A 98 -9.28 -11.21 2.03
C VAL A 98 -8.83 -10.06 1.15
N ARG A 99 -9.57 -9.83 0.06
CA ARG A 99 -9.31 -8.69 -0.82
C ARG A 99 -9.47 -7.40 -0.04
N VAL A 100 -8.51 -6.48 -0.15
CA VAL A 100 -8.58 -5.16 0.46
C VAL A 100 -9.01 -4.13 -0.58
N ARG A 101 -9.95 -3.25 -0.23
CA ARG A 101 -10.45 -2.20 -1.13
C ARG A 101 -10.30 -0.81 -0.54
N TYR A 102 -10.14 0.15 -1.43
CA TYR A 102 -10.28 1.57 -1.13
C TYR A 102 -10.86 2.29 -2.35
N ASN A 103 -11.93 3.06 -2.14
CA ASN A 103 -12.50 3.96 -3.13
C ASN A 103 -12.88 5.28 -2.43
N PRO A 104 -12.22 6.40 -2.70
CA PRO A 104 -12.44 7.66 -1.97
C PRO A 104 -13.85 8.25 -2.18
N HIS A 105 -14.56 7.84 -3.25
CA HIS A 105 -15.92 8.29 -3.51
C HIS A 105 -16.97 7.47 -2.75
N ALA A 106 -16.61 6.29 -2.22
CA ALA A 106 -17.52 5.42 -1.48
C ALA A 106 -17.16 5.35 0.02
N PHE A 107 -15.87 5.33 0.35
CA PHE A 107 -15.38 5.05 1.69
C PHE A 107 -14.45 6.15 2.20
N SER A 108 -14.34 6.28 3.52
CA SER A 108 -13.33 7.12 4.20
C SER A 108 -12.15 6.32 4.76
N THR A 109 -12.25 4.99 4.74
CA THR A 109 -11.23 4.05 5.21
C THR A 109 -10.97 2.99 4.15
N PHE A 110 -9.94 2.18 4.35
CA PHE A 110 -9.86 0.88 3.69
C PHE A 110 -10.94 -0.02 4.25
N VAL A 111 -11.41 -0.95 3.42
CA VAL A 111 -12.48 -1.87 3.76
C VAL A 111 -12.16 -3.29 3.30
N ARG A 112 -12.79 -4.27 3.95
CA ARG A 112 -12.79 -5.64 3.46
C ARG A 112 -13.52 -5.75 2.13
N GLY A 113 -13.06 -6.63 1.27
CA GLY A 113 -13.64 -6.86 -0.05
C GLY A 113 -14.88 -7.75 -0.04
N ASP A 114 -15.09 -8.53 1.01
CA ASP A 114 -16.23 -9.42 1.19
C ASP A 114 -17.40 -8.71 1.88
N THR A 115 -17.14 -7.97 2.97
CA THR A 115 -18.18 -7.38 3.82
C THR A 115 -18.28 -5.85 3.75
N GLU A 116 -17.31 -5.17 3.15
CA GLU A 116 -17.16 -3.70 3.19
C GLU A 116 -16.94 -3.11 4.59
N GLU A 117 -16.70 -3.95 5.59
CA GLU A 117 -16.37 -3.49 6.93
C GLU A 117 -15.04 -2.74 6.95
N PRO A 118 -14.94 -1.62 7.69
CA PRO A 118 -13.71 -0.86 7.84
C PRO A 118 -12.56 -1.67 8.44
N ILE A 119 -11.35 -1.47 7.91
CA ILE A 119 -10.11 -2.08 8.43
C ILE A 119 -9.02 -1.03 8.62
N SER A 120 -8.26 -1.18 9.71
CA SER A 120 -7.16 -0.30 10.09
C SER A 120 -5.78 -0.89 9.78
N GLY A 121 -5.70 -2.20 9.55
CA GLY A 121 -4.42 -2.87 9.27
C GLY A 121 -4.55 -4.32 8.83
N ALA A 122 -3.40 -4.96 8.68
CA ALA A 122 -3.27 -6.38 8.36
C ALA A 122 -1.92 -6.91 8.88
N ALA A 123 -1.84 -8.19 9.24
CA ALA A 123 -0.56 -8.83 9.53
C ALA A 123 0.35 -8.84 8.29
N TYR A 124 -0.21 -9.21 7.14
CA TYR A 124 0.46 -9.13 5.84
C TYR A 124 -0.46 -8.50 4.79
N LEU A 125 0.11 -7.74 3.87
CA LEU A 125 -0.57 -7.20 2.70
C LEU A 125 0.24 -7.52 1.45
N ALA A 126 -0.33 -8.35 0.56
CA ALA A 126 0.19 -8.57 -0.77
C ALA A 126 -0.47 -7.61 -1.76
N ILE A 127 0.34 -6.94 -2.57
CA ILE A 127 -0.08 -6.00 -3.61
C ILE A 127 0.49 -6.50 -4.94
N GLU A 128 -0.39 -6.69 -5.91
CA GLU A 128 -0.01 -6.92 -7.30
C GLU A 128 -0.73 -5.92 -8.21
N GLY A 129 0.06 -5.00 -8.77
CA GLY A 129 -0.43 -3.89 -9.58
C GLY A 129 -1.47 -3.01 -8.87
N LYS A 130 -2.77 -3.25 -9.15
CA LYS A 130 -3.90 -2.50 -8.56
C LYS A 130 -4.72 -3.32 -7.56
N THR A 131 -4.38 -4.57 -7.35
CA THR A 131 -5.09 -5.48 -6.44
C THR A 131 -4.29 -5.68 -5.18
N ALA A 132 -4.97 -5.76 -4.05
CA ALA A 132 -4.37 -6.01 -2.75
C ALA A 132 -5.18 -7.05 -1.98
N TRP A 133 -4.47 -7.93 -1.27
CA TRP A 133 -5.01 -8.98 -0.43
C TRP A 133 -4.32 -8.92 0.93
N GLY A 134 -5.11 -8.95 1.99
CA GLY A 134 -4.60 -8.92 3.36
C GLY A 134 -4.86 -10.23 4.08
N LEU A 135 -3.90 -10.63 4.91
CA LEU A 135 -4.02 -11.74 5.86
C LEU A 135 -3.95 -11.18 7.28
N GLY A 136 -4.78 -11.69 8.19
CA GLY A 136 -4.87 -11.19 9.56
C GLY A 136 -5.34 -9.72 9.61
N LEU A 137 -6.45 -9.41 8.93
CA LEU A 137 -7.03 -8.07 8.90
C LEU A 137 -7.41 -7.60 10.30
N ILE A 138 -7.18 -6.32 10.57
CA ILE A 138 -7.50 -5.64 11.84
C ILE A 138 -8.67 -4.69 11.58
N ALA A 139 -9.75 -4.82 12.34
CA ALA A 139 -10.90 -3.93 12.27
C ALA A 139 -10.50 -2.47 12.58
N ALA A 140 -11.17 -1.50 11.96
CA ALA A 140 -10.94 -0.07 12.23
C ALA A 140 -11.80 0.47 13.37
#